data_AF-A0A0D6AJS2-F1
#
_entry.id   AF-A0A0D6AJS2-F1
#
_cell.length_a   1.000
_cell.length_b   1.000
_cell.length_c   1.000
_cell.angle_alpha   90.00
_cell.angle_beta   90.00
_cell.angle_gamma   90.00
#
_symmetry.space_group_name_H-M   'P 1'
#
loop_
_entity.id
_entity.type
_entity.pdbx_description
1 polymer ?
#
loop_
_entity_poly.entity_id
_entity_poly.type
_entity_poly.pdbx_seq_one_letter_code
_entity_poly.pdbx_strand_id
1 'polypeptide(L)'
;MTKVNAIITSLLLFLVLFLNVGVNSASATGVYDLPLVNNGDDIWIIDDAEVISKTTEAQLNNQLKDLATNTGNETRMVVINRLEYGDTIESLTEEIFAKWYPTPEEQNHQTLLVLDTLTNRTAIESGEGVASVLTPEISDSIVKETIVVPLKSSQYNQALIDAGDRLVAVLSGQEDPGAPKIKELDIDGTFTSAEETDDRSATIWMIVLLGLATLIPMITYFWYVGFPGN
;
A
#
# COMPACT_ATOMS: atom_id res chain seq x y z
N MET A 1 8.74 -34.39 -47.31
CA MET A 1 8.71 -32.91 -47.42
C MET A 1 7.55 -32.28 -46.66
N THR A 2 6.36 -32.89 -46.62
CA THR A 2 5.19 -32.37 -45.89
C THR A 2 5.37 -32.23 -44.37
N LYS A 3 6.06 -33.17 -43.70
CA LYS A 3 6.32 -33.11 -42.25
C LYS A 3 7.29 -31.99 -41.84
N VAL A 4 8.28 -31.66 -42.67
CA VAL A 4 9.25 -30.60 -42.40
C VAL A 4 8.60 -29.23 -42.55
N ASN A 5 7.75 -29.05 -43.56
CA ASN A 5 6.98 -27.82 -43.74
C ASN A 5 6.00 -27.59 -42.59
N ALA A 6 5.37 -28.65 -42.05
CA ALA A 6 4.48 -28.55 -40.90
C ALA A 6 5.20 -28.08 -39.61
N ILE A 7 6.44 -28.55 -39.40
CA ILE A 7 7.27 -28.11 -38.27
C ILE A 7 7.69 -26.65 -38.43
N ILE A 8 8.11 -26.25 -39.64
CA ILE A 8 8.48 -24.87 -39.94
C ILE A 8 7.29 -23.93 -39.75
N THR A 9 6.09 -24.29 -40.22
CA THR A 9 4.89 -23.48 -40.01
C THR A 9 4.47 -23.39 -38.54
N SER A 10 4.63 -24.47 -37.78
CA SER A 10 4.33 -24.46 -36.34
C SER A 10 5.33 -23.58 -35.57
N LEU A 11 6.61 -23.60 -35.95
CA LEU A 11 7.64 -22.75 -35.34
C LEU A 11 7.42 -21.27 -35.68
N LEU A 12 7.01 -20.98 -36.92
CA LEU A 12 6.68 -19.62 -37.34
C LEU A 12 5.45 -19.07 -36.59
N LEU A 13 4.43 -19.91 -36.37
CA LEU A 13 3.24 -19.54 -35.63
C LEU A 13 3.56 -19.27 -34.14
N PHE A 14 4.46 -20.07 -33.55
CA PHE A 14 4.91 -19.88 -32.18
C PHE A 14 5.74 -18.61 -32.02
N LEU A 15 6.58 -18.28 -33.02
CA LEU A 15 7.37 -17.04 -33.04
C LEU A 15 6.47 -15.79 -33.17
N VAL A 16 5.41 -15.86 -33.98
CA VAL A 16 4.44 -14.76 -34.12
C VAL A 16 3.63 -14.58 -32.82
N LEU A 17 3.27 -15.65 -32.12
CA LEU A 17 2.63 -15.55 -30.81
C LEU A 17 3.58 -14.96 -29.74
N PHE A 18 4.86 -15.32 -29.76
CA PHE A 18 5.85 -14.77 -28.83
C PHE A 18 6.12 -13.27 -29.04
N LEU A 19 6.09 -12.79 -30.30
CA LEU A 19 6.25 -11.37 -30.62
C LEU A 19 5.05 -10.50 -30.21
N ASN A 20 3.90 -11.09 -29.88
CA ASN A 20 2.70 -10.38 -29.41
C ASN A 20 2.58 -10.34 -27.88
N VAL A 21 3.53 -10.91 -27.12
CA VAL A 21 3.54 -10.79 -25.66
C VAL A 21 4.04 -9.40 -25.27
N GLY A 22 3.10 -8.45 -25.26
CA GLY A 22 3.08 -7.30 -24.35
C GLY A 22 4.23 -6.32 -24.47
N VAL A 23 4.25 -5.52 -25.54
CA VAL A 23 4.79 -4.16 -25.42
C VAL A 23 3.76 -3.37 -24.60
N ASN A 24 3.84 -3.46 -23.27
CA ASN A 24 3.16 -2.51 -22.41
C ASN A 24 3.88 -1.18 -22.62
N SER A 25 3.37 -0.37 -23.55
CA SER A 25 3.77 1.03 -23.67
C SER A 25 3.43 1.70 -22.34
N ALA A 26 4.40 1.77 -21.43
CA ALA A 26 4.30 2.56 -20.22
C ALA A 26 4.44 4.04 -20.60
N SER A 27 3.38 4.59 -21.17
CA SER A 27 3.26 6.03 -21.40
C SER A 27 3.43 6.75 -20.07
N ALA A 28 4.19 7.84 -20.07
CA ALA A 28 4.18 8.75 -18.94
C ALA A 28 2.89 9.56 -19.01
N THR A 29 2.21 9.69 -17.87
CA THR A 29 1.00 10.49 -17.76
C THR A 29 1.44 11.94 -17.60
N GLY A 30 1.26 12.72 -18.66
CA GLY A 30 1.49 14.16 -18.60
C GLY A 30 0.27 14.88 -18.02
N VAL A 31 0.44 16.16 -17.66
CA VAL A 31 -0.67 17.07 -17.27
C VAL A 31 -1.81 17.09 -18.32
N TYR A 32 -1.50 16.73 -19.57
CA TYR A 32 -2.43 16.70 -20.69
C TYR A 32 -3.28 15.43 -20.79
N ASP A 33 -2.92 14.36 -20.08
CA ASP A 33 -3.65 13.08 -20.12
C ASP A 33 -4.75 13.00 -19.04
N LEU A 34 -4.68 13.86 -18.02
CA LEU A 34 -5.69 13.94 -16.98
C LEU A 34 -6.95 14.68 -17.48
N PRO A 35 -8.16 14.24 -17.07
CA PRO A 35 -9.37 14.97 -17.37
C PRO A 35 -9.31 16.37 -16.77
N LEU A 36 -9.87 17.35 -17.48
CA LEU A 36 -10.06 18.69 -16.94
C LEU A 36 -11.17 18.64 -15.90
N VAL A 37 -10.87 19.10 -14.70
CA VAL A 37 -11.84 19.21 -13.61
C VAL A 37 -11.97 20.68 -13.22
N ASN A 38 -13.21 21.17 -13.22
CA ASN A 38 -13.54 22.54 -12.85
C ASN A 38 -14.15 22.58 -11.44
N ASN A 39 -14.24 23.79 -10.89
CA ASN A 39 -14.95 24.05 -9.64
C ASN A 39 -16.41 23.51 -9.72
N GLY A 40 -16.84 22.76 -8.70
CA GLY A 40 -18.17 22.17 -8.63
C GLY A 40 -18.40 20.87 -9.41
N ASP A 41 -17.40 20.37 -10.14
CA ASP A 41 -17.50 19.05 -10.79
C ASP A 41 -17.50 17.93 -9.74
N ASP A 42 -18.36 16.92 -9.90
CA ASP A 42 -18.52 15.75 -8.98
C ASP A 42 -17.39 14.70 -9.16
N ILE A 43 -16.21 15.15 -9.59
CA ILE A 43 -15.01 14.33 -9.77
C ILE A 43 -14.03 14.70 -8.65
N TRP A 44 -13.94 13.83 -7.64
CA TRP A 44 -13.10 14.06 -6.47
C TRP A 44 -11.79 13.29 -6.52
N ILE A 45 -11.76 12.16 -7.23
CA ILE A 45 -10.60 11.28 -7.31
C ILE A 45 -10.38 10.85 -8.75
N ILE A 46 -9.12 10.91 -9.19
CA ILE A 46 -8.67 10.37 -10.47
C ILE A 46 -7.56 9.37 -10.18
N ASP A 47 -7.83 8.09 -10.45
CA ASP A 47 -6.86 7.00 -10.32
C ASP A 47 -6.40 6.54 -11.71
N ASP A 48 -5.37 7.19 -12.23
CA ASP A 48 -4.73 6.83 -13.50
C ASP A 48 -3.76 5.64 -13.34
N ALA A 49 -3.26 5.40 -12.12
CA ALA A 49 -2.39 4.27 -11.83
C ALA A 49 -3.14 2.94 -11.63
N GLU A 50 -4.47 2.98 -11.51
CA GLU A 50 -5.34 1.83 -11.21
C GLU A 50 -4.93 1.06 -9.94
N VAL A 51 -4.52 1.79 -8.89
CA VAL A 51 -4.05 1.21 -7.61
C VAL A 51 -5.06 1.30 -6.47
N ILE A 52 -6.14 2.06 -6.66
CA ILE A 52 -7.18 2.28 -5.64
C ILE A 52 -8.31 1.26 -5.85
N SER A 53 -8.80 0.71 -4.75
CA SER A 53 -9.98 -0.15 -4.76
C SER A 53 -11.26 0.66 -4.97
N LYS A 54 -12.26 0.07 -5.66
CA LYS A 54 -13.57 0.73 -5.85
C LYS A 54 -14.28 1.10 -4.55
N THR A 55 -14.04 0.35 -3.48
CA THR A 55 -14.57 0.66 -2.15
C THR A 55 -13.93 1.92 -1.58
N THR A 56 -12.61 2.04 -1.66
CA THR A 56 -11.88 3.23 -1.21
C THR A 56 -12.22 4.45 -2.05
N GLU A 57 -12.31 4.30 -3.37
CA GLU A 57 -12.74 5.36 -4.27
C GLU A 57 -14.13 5.88 -3.90
N ALA A 58 -15.09 4.98 -3.65
CA ALA A 58 -16.44 5.37 -3.22
C ALA A 58 -16.46 6.04 -1.84
N GLN A 59 -15.67 5.54 -0.89
CA GLN A 59 -15.56 6.12 0.45
C GLN A 59 -15.04 7.57 0.37
N LEU A 60 -13.89 7.76 -0.29
CA LEU A 60 -13.25 9.06 -0.42
C LEU A 60 -14.14 10.03 -1.23
N ASN A 61 -14.78 9.59 -2.32
CA ASN A 61 -15.71 10.43 -3.09
C ASN A 61 -16.84 10.97 -2.19
N ASN A 62 -17.43 10.13 -1.33
CA ASN A 62 -18.46 10.58 -0.40
C ASN A 62 -17.91 11.56 0.64
N GLN A 63 -16.74 11.26 1.23
CA GLN A 63 -16.12 12.12 2.24
C GLN A 63 -15.77 13.51 1.69
N LEU A 64 -15.18 13.58 0.50
CA LEU A 64 -14.77 14.83 -0.14
C LEU A 64 -15.97 15.65 -0.63
N LYS A 65 -17.01 14.97 -1.13
CA LYS A 65 -18.29 15.60 -1.46
C LYS A 65 -19.00 16.19 -0.25
N ASP A 66 -19.01 15.47 0.86
CA ASP A 66 -19.59 15.94 2.12
C ASP A 66 -18.82 17.16 2.65
N LEU A 67 -17.48 17.15 2.56
CA LEU A 67 -16.65 18.30 2.89
C LEU A 67 -17.02 19.53 2.06
N ALA A 68 -17.08 19.38 0.73
CA ALA A 68 -17.44 20.47 -0.17
C ALA A 68 -18.84 21.02 0.13
N THR A 69 -19.81 20.14 0.41
CA THR A 69 -21.19 20.54 0.73
C THR A 69 -21.28 21.28 2.07
N ASN A 70 -20.51 20.87 3.07
CA ASN A 70 -20.59 21.40 4.43
C ASN A 70 -19.77 22.69 4.61
N THR A 71 -18.62 22.80 3.94
CA THR A 71 -17.64 23.86 4.17
C THR A 71 -17.46 24.81 2.98
N GLY A 72 -17.82 24.37 1.78
CA GLY A 72 -17.45 25.05 0.53
C GLY A 72 -16.01 24.79 0.08
N ASN A 73 -15.20 24.08 0.88
CA ASN A 73 -13.84 23.69 0.52
C ASN A 73 -13.86 22.39 -0.29
N GLU A 74 -13.28 22.44 -1.48
CA GLU A 74 -13.18 21.29 -2.37
C GLU A 74 -11.76 20.71 -2.28
N THR A 75 -11.68 19.40 -2.15
CA THR A 75 -10.40 18.68 -2.16
C THR A 75 -10.46 17.61 -3.23
N ARG A 76 -9.45 17.58 -4.10
CA ARG A 76 -9.30 16.60 -5.18
C ARG A 76 -8.03 15.80 -5.00
N MET A 77 -8.09 14.52 -5.36
CA MET A 77 -6.97 13.59 -5.28
C MET A 77 -6.67 13.01 -6.65
N VAL A 78 -5.39 12.98 -7.03
CA VAL A 78 -4.93 12.39 -8.28
C VAL A 78 -3.86 11.38 -7.97
N VAL A 79 -3.97 10.19 -8.55
CA VAL A 79 -2.97 9.14 -8.47
C VAL A 79 -2.47 8.83 -9.86
N ILE A 80 -1.17 8.97 -10.05
CA ILE A 80 -0.49 8.74 -11.32
C ILE A 80 0.57 7.65 -11.17
N ASN A 81 0.85 6.97 -12.28
CA ASN A 81 1.83 5.89 -12.27
C ASN A 81 3.27 6.40 -12.38
N ARG A 82 3.52 7.42 -13.20
CA ARG A 82 4.86 7.98 -13.37
C ARG A 82 4.83 9.45 -13.75
N LEU A 83 5.85 10.17 -13.29
CA LEU A 83 6.18 11.52 -13.74
C LEU A 83 6.87 11.50 -15.12
N GLU A 84 6.75 12.60 -15.84
CA GLU A 84 7.60 12.89 -16.99
C GLU A 84 9.07 13.06 -16.55
N TYR A 85 10.00 12.82 -17.48
CA TYR A 85 11.42 12.85 -17.15
C TYR A 85 11.89 14.28 -16.91
N GLY A 86 12.32 14.58 -15.68
CA GLY A 86 12.85 15.88 -15.29
C GLY A 86 11.93 16.67 -14.35
N ASP A 87 10.68 16.21 -14.17
CA ASP A 87 9.71 16.87 -13.31
C ASP A 87 9.73 16.33 -11.88
N THR A 88 9.23 17.15 -10.97
CA THR A 88 8.99 16.76 -9.58
C THR A 88 7.48 16.70 -9.32
N ILE A 89 7.09 15.97 -8.27
CA ILE A 89 5.67 15.87 -7.91
C ILE A 89 5.08 17.24 -7.56
N GLU A 90 5.89 18.13 -6.98
CA GLU A 90 5.52 19.49 -6.63
C GLU A 90 5.24 20.33 -7.88
N SER A 91 6.16 20.33 -8.85
CA SER A 91 5.98 21.04 -10.13
C SER A 91 4.74 20.55 -10.87
N LEU A 92 4.54 19.23 -10.91
CA LEU A 92 3.37 18.64 -11.56
C LEU A 92 2.07 19.05 -10.85
N THR A 93 2.06 19.04 -9.52
CA THR A 93 0.89 19.42 -8.74
C THR A 93 0.52 20.88 -8.98
N GLU A 94 1.50 21.79 -9.00
CA GLU A 94 1.32 23.21 -9.31
C GLU A 94 0.75 23.38 -10.73
N GLU A 95 1.28 22.66 -11.72
CA GLU A 95 0.79 22.71 -13.11
C GLU A 95 -0.64 22.20 -13.25
N ILE A 96 -0.99 21.09 -12.60
CA ILE A 96 -2.36 20.57 -12.59
C ILE A 96 -3.30 21.58 -11.91
N PHE A 97 -2.90 22.13 -10.76
CA PHE A 97 -3.69 23.10 -10.01
C PHE A 97 -3.95 24.37 -10.81
N ALA A 98 -2.93 24.94 -11.44
CA ALA A 98 -3.05 26.12 -12.29
C ALA A 98 -3.90 25.86 -13.55
N LYS A 99 -3.86 24.63 -14.09
CA LYS A 99 -4.66 24.25 -15.26
C LYS A 99 -6.13 24.03 -14.93
N TRP A 100 -6.42 23.38 -13.80
CA TRP A 100 -7.80 23.14 -13.36
C TRP A 100 -8.48 24.41 -12.83
N TYR A 101 -7.69 25.30 -12.20
CA TYR A 101 -8.19 26.55 -11.65
C TYR A 101 -7.32 27.72 -12.16
N PRO A 102 -7.60 28.24 -13.36
CA PRO A 102 -6.78 29.28 -13.99
C PRO A 102 -6.88 30.64 -13.29
N THR A 103 -7.94 30.88 -12.50
CA THR A 103 -8.13 32.16 -11.80
C THR A 103 -7.95 32.02 -10.28
N PRO A 104 -7.46 33.07 -9.58
CA PRO A 104 -7.36 33.06 -8.12
C PRO A 104 -8.70 32.85 -7.41
N GLU A 105 -9.81 33.33 -8.00
CA GLU A 105 -11.15 33.14 -7.45
C GLU A 105 -11.56 31.66 -7.48
N GLU A 106 -11.25 30.94 -8.57
CA GLU A 106 -11.50 29.51 -8.68
C GLU A 106 -10.61 28.70 -7.74
N GLN A 107 -9.37 29.12 -7.54
CA GLN A 107 -8.40 28.46 -6.65
C GLN A 107 -8.76 28.60 -5.17
N ASN A 108 -9.47 29.66 -4.78
CA ASN A 108 -9.54 30.13 -3.40
C ASN A 108 -9.95 29.07 -2.36
N HIS A 109 -10.87 28.17 -2.73
CA HIS A 109 -11.39 27.10 -1.86
C HIS A 109 -10.97 25.69 -2.30
N GLN A 110 -9.86 25.58 -3.04
CA GLN A 110 -9.42 24.35 -3.66
C GLN A 110 -8.17 23.80 -3.00
N THR A 111 -8.14 22.48 -2.83
CA THR A 111 -6.97 21.71 -2.43
C THR A 111 -6.79 20.56 -3.41
N LEU A 112 -5.56 20.36 -3.88
CA LEU A 112 -5.18 19.26 -4.76
C LEU A 112 -4.09 18.43 -4.10
N LEU A 113 -4.28 17.13 -4.05
CA LEU A 113 -3.28 16.16 -3.62
C LEU A 113 -2.92 15.26 -4.81
N VAL A 114 -1.65 15.18 -5.16
CA VAL A 114 -1.16 14.31 -6.25
C VAL A 114 -0.18 13.30 -5.70
N LEU A 115 -0.38 12.02 -6.03
CA LEU A 115 0.44 10.90 -5.61
C LEU A 115 1.06 10.18 -6.81
N ASP A 116 2.39 10.06 -6.80
CA ASP A 116 3.14 9.24 -7.76
C ASP A 116 3.44 7.87 -7.16
N THR A 117 2.90 6.82 -7.76
CA THR A 117 3.09 5.44 -7.29
C THR A 117 4.48 4.88 -7.59
N LEU A 118 5.21 5.43 -8.59
CA LEU A 118 6.55 4.96 -8.94
C LEU A 118 7.59 5.46 -7.96
N THR A 119 7.55 6.75 -7.60
CA THR A 119 8.50 7.32 -6.62
C THR A 119 7.97 7.31 -5.19
N ASN A 120 6.71 6.93 -4.97
CA ASN A 120 5.99 7.02 -3.68
C ASN A 120 6.09 8.42 -3.07
N ARG A 121 6.00 9.44 -3.92
CA ARG A 121 6.01 10.85 -3.53
C ARG A 121 4.63 11.44 -3.69
N THR A 122 4.39 12.48 -2.90
CA THR A 122 3.11 13.18 -2.87
C THR A 122 3.37 14.66 -2.68
N ALA A 123 2.54 15.48 -3.30
CA ALA A 123 2.49 16.92 -3.04
C ALA A 123 1.05 17.36 -2.85
N ILE A 124 0.90 18.45 -2.10
CA ILE A 124 -0.38 19.12 -1.85
C ILE A 124 -0.21 20.57 -2.28
N GLU A 125 -1.14 21.04 -3.11
CA GLU A 125 -1.28 22.44 -3.48
C GLU A 125 -2.64 22.95 -2.99
N SER A 126 -2.72 24.20 -2.56
CA SER A 126 -3.94 24.77 -1.99
C SER A 126 -4.07 26.25 -2.28
N GLY A 127 -5.31 26.70 -2.49
CA GLY A 127 -5.61 28.11 -2.69
C GLY A 127 -5.44 28.97 -1.45
N GLU A 128 -5.39 30.28 -1.66
CA GLU A 128 -5.15 31.28 -0.60
C GLU A 128 -6.19 31.23 0.53
N GLY A 129 -7.48 31.02 0.21
CA GLY A 129 -8.55 30.93 1.20
C GLY A 129 -8.41 29.70 2.11
N VAL A 130 -7.95 28.59 1.56
CA VAL A 130 -7.70 27.34 2.29
C VAL A 130 -6.41 27.40 3.12
N ALA A 131 -5.39 28.13 2.65
CA ALA A 131 -4.08 28.23 3.32
C ALA A 131 -4.14 28.78 4.75
N SER A 132 -5.23 29.48 5.11
CA SER A 132 -5.48 29.95 6.48
C SER A 132 -5.80 28.83 7.47
N VAL A 133 -6.40 27.74 6.99
CA VAL A 133 -6.81 26.58 7.78
C VAL A 133 -5.81 25.44 7.58
N LEU A 134 -5.47 25.15 6.33
CA LEU A 134 -4.45 24.18 5.96
C LEU A 134 -3.11 24.91 5.81
N THR A 135 -2.43 25.11 6.95
CA THR A 135 -1.14 25.80 6.96
C THR A 135 -0.05 24.97 6.26
N PRO A 136 1.03 25.59 5.77
CA PRO A 136 2.14 24.85 5.15
C PRO A 136 2.73 23.76 6.06
N GLU A 137 2.74 23.98 7.37
CA GLU A 137 3.21 23.00 8.36
C GLU A 137 2.30 21.76 8.44
N ILE A 138 0.98 21.96 8.38
CA ILE A 138 0.01 20.86 8.38
C ILE A 138 0.10 20.08 7.05
N SER A 139 0.13 20.78 5.91
CA SER A 139 0.32 20.14 4.60
C SER A 139 1.58 19.29 4.56
N ASP A 140 2.71 19.82 5.07
CA ASP A 140 3.98 19.10 5.13
C ASP A 140 3.90 17.88 6.05
N SER A 141 3.23 17.98 7.19
CA SER A 141 3.00 16.84 8.09
C SER A 141 2.08 15.78 7.47
N ILE A 142 1.04 16.16 6.72
CA ILE A 142 0.19 15.20 5.99
C ILE A 142 1.04 14.41 5.00
N VAL A 143 1.83 15.11 4.17
CA VAL A 143 2.69 14.48 3.17
C VAL A 143 3.75 13.59 3.84
N LYS A 144 4.53 14.11 4.79
CA LYS A 144 5.72 13.43 5.33
C LYS A 144 5.43 12.41 6.42
N GLU A 145 4.34 12.56 7.16
CA GLU A 145 4.06 11.73 8.34
C GLU A 145 2.82 10.85 8.15
N THR A 146 1.77 11.36 7.49
CA THR A 146 0.52 10.60 7.30
C THR A 146 0.60 9.68 6.08
N ILE A 147 1.04 10.22 4.93
CA ILE A 147 1.03 9.49 3.66
C ILE A 147 2.24 8.57 3.52
N VAL A 148 3.43 9.08 3.84
CA VAL A 148 4.69 8.33 3.64
C VAL A 148 4.73 7.00 4.42
N VAL A 149 4.07 6.89 5.58
CA VAL A 149 4.08 5.66 6.38
C VAL A 149 3.44 4.46 5.65
N PRO A 150 2.15 4.52 5.25
CA PRO A 150 1.52 3.44 4.47
C PRO A 150 2.15 3.24 3.09
N LEU A 151 2.69 4.29 2.45
CA LEU A 151 3.37 4.16 1.16
C LEU A 151 4.63 3.29 1.20
N LYS A 152 5.34 3.22 2.35
CA LYS A 152 6.48 2.29 2.51
C LYS A 152 6.10 0.82 2.28
N SER A 153 4.82 0.48 2.49
CA SER A 153 4.29 -0.87 2.29
C SER A 153 3.35 -0.95 1.08
N SER A 154 3.40 0.03 0.16
CA SER A 154 2.50 0.15 -1.00
C SER A 154 1.02 0.08 -0.64
N GLN A 155 0.65 0.54 0.57
CA GLN A 155 -0.74 0.58 1.02
C GLN A 155 -1.41 1.88 0.55
N TYR A 156 -1.57 2.04 -0.78
CA TYR A 156 -2.11 3.27 -1.39
C TYR A 156 -3.51 3.61 -0.89
N ASN A 157 -4.38 2.61 -0.75
CA ASN A 157 -5.73 2.80 -0.21
C ASN A 157 -5.70 3.40 1.21
N GLN A 158 -4.83 2.87 2.07
CA GLN A 158 -4.69 3.37 3.45
C GLN A 158 -4.10 4.78 3.46
N ALA A 159 -3.08 5.03 2.63
CA ALA A 159 -2.44 6.35 2.51
C ALA A 159 -3.44 7.46 2.15
N LEU A 160 -4.32 7.20 1.18
CA LEU A 160 -5.31 8.16 0.73
C LEU A 160 -6.47 8.31 1.71
N ILE A 161 -6.91 7.24 2.36
CA ILE A 161 -7.91 7.30 3.43
C ILE A 161 -7.38 8.15 4.59
N ASP A 162 -6.18 7.86 5.08
CA ASP A 162 -5.58 8.60 6.20
C ASP A 162 -5.37 10.08 5.84
N ALA A 163 -4.93 10.37 4.61
CA ALA A 163 -4.82 11.74 4.12
C ALA A 163 -6.18 12.42 4.02
N GLY A 164 -7.18 11.74 3.47
CA GLY A 164 -8.54 12.25 3.33
C GLY A 164 -9.18 12.57 4.67
N ASP A 165 -9.09 11.66 5.64
CA ASP A 165 -9.63 11.86 6.99
C ASP A 165 -9.00 13.09 7.66
N ARG A 166 -7.67 13.24 7.54
CA ARG A 166 -6.94 14.38 8.13
C ARG A 166 -7.24 15.69 7.41
N LEU A 167 -7.27 15.69 6.07
CA LEU A 167 -7.64 16.86 5.27
C LEU A 167 -9.08 17.29 5.59
N VAL A 168 -10.03 16.37 5.64
CA VAL A 168 -11.43 16.66 5.96
C VAL A 168 -11.55 17.26 7.36
N ALA A 169 -10.85 16.72 8.36
CA ALA A 169 -10.86 17.26 9.73
C ALA A 169 -10.35 18.71 9.75
N VAL A 170 -9.17 18.96 9.18
CA VAL A 170 -8.55 20.29 9.14
C VAL A 170 -9.43 21.27 8.38
N LEU A 171 -9.86 20.93 7.16
CA LEU A 171 -10.67 21.80 6.28
C LEU A 171 -12.09 22.04 6.79
N SER A 172 -12.59 21.19 7.70
CA SER A 172 -13.84 21.41 8.44
C SER A 172 -13.68 22.31 9.66
N GLY A 173 -12.46 22.80 9.94
CA GLY A 173 -12.14 23.62 11.11
C GLY A 173 -12.08 22.83 12.42
N GLN A 174 -11.93 21.51 12.36
CA GLN A 174 -11.71 20.67 13.54
C GLN A 174 -10.23 20.70 13.94
N GLU A 175 -9.92 20.31 15.18
CA GLU A 175 -8.52 20.13 15.59
C GLU A 175 -7.87 19.02 14.74
N ASP A 176 -6.65 19.26 14.29
CA ASP A 176 -5.88 18.28 13.53
C ASP A 176 -5.66 17.02 14.39
N PRO A 177 -6.15 15.84 13.95
CA PRO A 177 -5.94 14.58 14.68
C PRO A 177 -4.46 14.17 14.75
N GLY A 178 -3.61 14.79 13.92
CA GLY A 178 -2.18 14.53 13.83
C GLY A 178 -1.85 13.26 13.04
N ALA A 179 -0.56 12.96 12.93
CA ALA A 179 -0.10 11.78 12.20
C ALA A 179 -0.66 10.47 12.82
N PRO A 180 -0.96 9.46 11.98
CA PRO A 180 -1.48 8.19 12.45
C PRO A 180 -0.50 7.55 13.43
N LYS A 181 -1.01 7.17 14.61
CA LYS A 181 -0.22 6.44 15.60
C LYS A 181 0.10 5.07 15.00
N ILE A 182 1.36 4.87 14.63
CA ILE A 182 1.86 3.55 14.24
C ILE A 182 1.60 2.64 15.44
N LYS A 183 0.59 1.77 15.32
CA LYS A 183 0.46 0.65 16.24
C LYS A 183 1.71 -0.17 16.02
N GLU A 184 2.65 -0.04 16.95
CA GLU A 184 3.72 -1.01 17.12
C GLU A 184 2.98 -2.34 17.23
N LEU A 185 2.99 -3.11 16.13
CA LEU A 185 2.43 -4.44 16.14
C LEU A 185 3.17 -5.11 17.26
N ASP A 186 2.41 -5.48 18.29
CA ASP A 186 2.90 -6.24 19.42
C ASP A 186 3.34 -7.59 18.83
N ILE A 187 4.55 -7.60 18.26
CA ILE A 187 5.36 -8.79 18.14
C ILE A 187 5.95 -9.00 19.54
N ASP A 188 5.06 -9.09 20.53
CA ASP A 188 5.20 -10.04 21.61
C ASP A 188 5.33 -11.38 20.88
N GLY A 189 6.58 -11.67 20.54
CA GLY A 189 6.90 -12.83 19.76
C GLY A 189 6.27 -14.01 20.46
N THR A 190 5.67 -14.89 19.69
CA THR A 190 5.44 -16.28 20.09
C THR A 190 6.78 -17.02 20.30
N PHE A 191 7.85 -16.30 20.64
CA PHE A 191 9.03 -16.83 21.27
C PHE A 191 8.71 -16.96 22.74
N THR A 192 8.20 -18.12 23.13
CA THR A 192 8.40 -18.59 24.49
C THR A 192 9.87 -18.37 24.82
N SER A 193 10.14 -17.55 25.84
CA SER A 193 11.50 -17.36 26.35
C SER A 193 12.15 -18.73 26.50
N ALA A 194 13.44 -18.86 26.18
CA ALA A 194 14.20 -20.11 26.33
C ALA A 194 14.17 -20.68 27.77
N GLU A 195 13.64 -19.91 28.72
CA GLU A 195 13.40 -20.29 30.11
C GLU A 195 12.12 -21.15 30.33
N GLU A 196 11.16 -21.16 29.40
CA GLU A 196 9.91 -21.95 29.48
C GLU A 196 9.89 -23.20 28.58
N THR A 197 11.03 -23.59 27.99
CA THR A 197 11.15 -24.96 27.46
C THR A 197 11.39 -25.89 28.65
N ASP A 198 10.34 -26.58 29.10
CA ASP A 198 10.42 -27.65 30.10
C ASP A 198 11.13 -28.90 29.52
N ASP A 199 12.43 -28.77 29.22
CA ASP A 199 13.32 -29.86 28.81
C ASP A 199 13.46 -30.93 29.90
N ARG A 200 13.03 -30.63 31.13
CA ARG A 200 13.08 -31.55 32.27
C ARG A 200 12.14 -32.74 32.06
N SER A 201 10.92 -32.50 31.57
CA SER A 201 9.98 -33.57 31.21
C SER A 201 10.52 -34.43 30.07
N ALA A 202 11.07 -33.82 29.01
CA ALA A 202 11.67 -34.55 27.89
C ALA A 202 12.88 -35.41 28.30
N THR A 203 13.74 -34.88 29.18
CA THR A 203 14.91 -35.61 29.71
C THR A 203 14.49 -36.80 30.57
N ILE A 204 13.45 -36.65 31.40
CA ILE A 204 12.90 -37.75 32.21
C ILE A 204 12.35 -38.86 31.32
N TRP A 205 11.54 -38.52 30.30
CA TRP A 205 11.01 -39.50 29.37
C TRP A 205 12.11 -40.20 28.57
N MET A 206 13.14 -39.48 28.13
CA MET A 206 14.28 -40.06 27.43
C MET A 206 15.01 -41.09 28.31
N ILE A 207 15.31 -40.77 29.58
CA ILE A 207 15.98 -41.69 30.51
C ILE A 207 15.13 -42.95 30.77
N VAL A 208 13.82 -42.78 30.96
CA VAL A 208 12.90 -43.90 31.17
C VAL A 208 12.87 -44.82 29.95
N LEU A 209 12.78 -44.25 28.75
CA LEU A 209 12.75 -45.01 27.50
C LEU A 209 14.07 -45.76 27.26
N LEU A 210 15.21 -45.13 27.57
CA LEU A 210 16.53 -45.73 27.44
C LEU A 210 16.77 -46.86 28.47
N GLY A 211 16.27 -46.71 29.70
CA GLY A 211 16.27 -47.75 30.72
C GLY A 211 15.41 -48.95 30.31
N LEU A 212 14.21 -48.72 29.78
CA LEU A 212 13.36 -49.80 29.28
C LEU A 212 14.00 -50.51 28.08
N ALA A 213 14.55 -49.75 27.12
CA ALA A 213 15.22 -50.30 25.95
C ALA A 213 16.43 -51.19 26.31
N THR A 214 17.12 -50.92 27.42
CA THR A 214 18.28 -51.70 27.88
C THR A 214 17.88 -52.89 28.76
N LEU A 215 16.86 -52.75 29.60
CA LEU A 215 16.43 -53.80 30.52
C LEU A 215 15.57 -54.87 29.85
N ILE A 216 14.70 -54.51 28.89
CA ILE A 216 13.80 -55.47 28.23
C ILE A 216 14.58 -56.58 27.50
N PRO A 217 15.62 -56.29 26.68
CA PRO A 217 16.42 -57.34 26.03
C PRO A 217 17.15 -58.22 27.05
N MET A 218 17.61 -57.63 28.16
CA MET A 218 18.32 -58.37 29.20
C MET A 218 17.38 -59.34 29.93
N ILE A 219 16.19 -58.87 30.34
CA ILE A 219 15.18 -59.71 31.00
C ILE A 219 14.68 -60.80 30.05
N THR A 220 14.35 -60.45 28.81
CA THR A 220 13.91 -61.43 27.81
C THR A 220 14.99 -62.47 27.51
N TYR A 221 16.26 -62.06 27.45
CA TYR A 221 17.38 -62.99 27.35
C TYR A 221 17.44 -63.92 28.58
N PHE A 222 17.47 -63.40 29.81
CA PHE A 222 17.51 -64.23 31.02
C PHE A 222 16.32 -65.18 31.17
N TRP A 223 15.14 -64.77 30.70
CA TRP A 223 13.95 -65.64 30.66
C TRP A 223 14.08 -66.75 29.61
N TYR A 224 14.72 -66.48 28.47
CA TYR A 224 14.97 -67.44 27.41
C TYR A 224 16.07 -68.44 27.73
N VAL A 225 17.21 -68.00 28.28
CA VAL A 225 18.32 -68.91 28.65
C VAL A 225 18.09 -69.66 29.97
N GLY A 226 17.12 -69.23 30.78
CA GLY A 226 16.89 -69.79 32.12
C GLY A 226 18.02 -69.43 33.08
N PHE A 227 17.71 -69.22 34.37
CA PHE A 227 18.74 -68.98 35.36
C PHE A 227 19.68 -70.20 35.45
N PRO A 228 21.00 -70.04 35.29
CA PRO A 228 21.94 -71.11 35.55
C PRO A 228 21.99 -71.34 37.07
N GLY A 229 21.12 -72.23 37.57
CA GLY A 229 21.05 -72.58 38.97
C GLY A 229 19.66 -73.05 39.42
N ASN A 230 19.25 -74.23 38.95
CA ASN A 230 18.67 -75.29 39.77
C ASN A 230 19.13 -76.63 39.21
#